data_AF-A0A832ANS6-F1
#
_entry.id   AF-A0A832ANS6-F1
#
_cell.length_a   1.000
_cell.length_b   1.000
_cell.length_c   1.000
_cell.angle_alpha   90.00
_cell.angle_beta   90.00
_cell.angle_gamma   90.00
#
_symmetry.space_group_name_H-M   'P 1'
#
loop_
_entity.id
_entity.type
_entity.pdbx_description
1 polymer ?
#
loop_
_entity_poly.entity_id
_entity_poly.type
_entity_poly.pdbx_seq_one_letter_code
_entity_poly.pdbx_strand_id
1 'polypeptide(L)'
;MIYEAQGKTIDLTQLTRLYPAATVDVQGEVAQVSLEWAEMKKKQEVPIASYVLVFDIDPLGEVPNNRIELEYETKEALIEAMNDVAQYL
;
A
#
# COMPACT_ATOMS: atom_id res chain seq x y z
N MET A 1 7.90 -17.37 1.03
CA MET A 1 6.87 -17.59 2.06
C MET A 1 5.60 -17.01 1.51
N ILE A 2 4.51 -17.78 1.48
CA ILE A 2 3.31 -17.38 0.74
C ILE A 2 2.31 -16.72 1.69
N TYR A 3 1.84 -15.53 1.32
CA TYR A 3 0.80 -14.80 2.00
C TYR A 3 -0.42 -14.68 1.08
N GLU A 4 -1.60 -15.00 1.60
CA GLU A 4 -2.85 -14.97 0.83
C GLU A 4 -3.82 -13.99 1.45
N ALA A 5 -4.20 -12.95 0.69
CA ALA A 5 -5.11 -11.92 1.16
C ALA A 5 -5.88 -11.31 -0.01
N GLN A 6 -7.16 -10.95 0.21
CA GLN A 6 -8.03 -10.34 -0.80
C GLN A 6 -8.08 -11.10 -2.14
N GLY A 7 -7.97 -12.44 -2.09
CA GLY A 7 -7.92 -13.31 -3.27
C GLY A 7 -6.60 -13.26 -4.06
N LYS A 8 -5.55 -12.67 -3.49
CA LYS A 8 -4.21 -12.56 -4.09
C LYS A 8 -3.23 -13.47 -3.35
N THR A 9 -2.34 -14.09 -4.10
CA THR A 9 -1.22 -14.90 -3.59
C THR A 9 0.06 -14.11 -3.75
N ILE A 10 0.79 -13.88 -2.66
CA ILE A 10 1.97 -13.02 -2.60
C ILE A 10 3.14 -13.84 -2.06
N ASP A 11 4.22 -13.95 -2.84
CA ASP A 11 5.46 -14.56 -2.33
C ASP A 11 6.33 -13.51 -1.64
N LEU A 12 6.28 -13.52 -0.32
CA LEU A 12 7.03 -12.58 0.53
C LEU A 12 8.55 -12.74 0.41
N THR A 13 9.06 -13.87 -0.09
CA THR A 13 10.52 -14.07 -0.26
C THR A 13 11.10 -13.33 -1.46
N GLN A 14 10.24 -12.84 -2.35
CA GLN A 14 10.65 -12.09 -3.54
C GLN A 14 10.51 -10.56 -3.35
N LEU A 15 10.03 -10.11 -2.19
CA LEU A 15 9.81 -8.69 -1.95
C LEU A 15 11.12 -7.92 -1.92
N THR A 16 11.15 -6.85 -2.69
CA THR A 16 12.19 -5.83 -2.62
C THR A 16 11.71 -4.63 -1.80
N ARG A 17 10.40 -4.37 -1.77
CA ARG A 17 9.78 -3.32 -0.93
C ARG A 17 8.42 -3.75 -0.41
N LEU A 18 8.13 -3.35 0.83
CA LEU A 18 6.83 -3.45 1.48
C LEU A 18 6.56 -2.13 2.18
N TYR A 19 5.50 -1.42 1.79
CA TYR A 19 5.20 -0.12 2.41
C TYR A 19 3.71 0.24 2.37
N PRO A 20 3.23 0.98 3.38
CA PRO A 20 1.90 1.55 3.35
C PRO A 20 1.84 2.83 2.51
N ALA A 21 0.73 3.03 1.82
CA ALA A 21 0.40 4.26 1.13
C ALA A 21 -1.10 4.57 1.24
N ALA A 22 -1.50 5.77 0.81
CA ALA A 22 -2.89 6.15 0.63
C ALA A 22 -3.12 6.50 -0.84
N THR A 23 -4.30 6.22 -1.36
CA THR A 23 -4.75 6.76 -2.63
C THR A 23 -5.57 8.01 -2.36
N VAL A 24 -5.35 9.05 -3.16
CA VAL A 24 -6.10 10.30 -3.11
C VAL A 24 -6.71 10.57 -4.48
N ASP A 25 -7.91 11.12 -4.47
CA ASP A 25 -8.52 11.66 -5.69
C ASP A 25 -8.22 13.15 -5.77
N VAL A 26 -7.49 13.53 -6.81
CA VAL A 26 -7.23 14.93 -7.13
C VAL A 26 -7.82 15.21 -8.50
N GLN A 27 -9.00 15.84 -8.50
CA GLN A 27 -9.68 16.30 -9.72
C GLN A 27 -9.97 15.17 -10.73
N GLY A 28 -10.28 13.96 -10.24
CA GLY A 28 -10.56 12.79 -11.06
C GLY A 28 -9.34 11.96 -11.42
N GLU A 29 -8.15 12.36 -10.97
CA GLU A 29 -6.93 11.53 -11.06
C GLU A 29 -6.65 10.87 -9.71
N VAL A 30 -6.51 9.54 -9.72
CA VAL A 30 -6.13 8.76 -8.54
C VAL A 30 -4.62 8.70 -8.44
N ALA A 31 -4.06 9.18 -7.34
CA ALA A 31 -2.63 9.16 -7.08
C ALA A 31 -2.32 8.42 -5.76
N GLN A 32 -1.25 7.64 -5.76
CA GLN A 32 -0.70 7.04 -4.53
C GLN A 32 0.31 7.98 -3.88
N VAL A 33 0.14 8.21 -2.58
CA VAL A 33 0.96 9.10 -1.76
C VAL A 33 1.34 8.41 -0.45
N SER A 34 2.39 8.89 0.22
CA SER A 34 2.73 8.38 1.54
C SER A 34 1.64 8.70 2.57
N LEU A 35 1.52 7.86 3.60
CA LEU A 35 0.58 8.11 4.70
C LEU A 35 0.82 9.47 5.37
N GLU A 36 2.09 9.84 5.57
CA GLU A 36 2.46 11.12 6.18
C GLU A 36 1.97 12.31 5.33
N TRP A 37 2.15 12.23 4.01
CA TRP A 37 1.67 13.27 3.10
C TRP A 37 0.15 13.37 3.16
N ALA A 38 -0.55 12.22 3.13
CA ALA A 38 -2.01 12.18 3.23
C ALA A 38 -2.50 12.81 4.54
N GLU A 39 -1.83 12.54 5.67
CA GLU A 39 -2.17 13.13 6.97
C GLU A 39 -1.89 14.64 7.03
N MET A 40 -0.80 15.12 6.43
CA MET A 40 -0.52 16.55 6.32
C MET A 40 -1.57 17.28 5.48
N LYS A 41 -2.05 16.62 4.41
CA LYS A 41 -3.00 17.18 3.44
C LYS A 41 -4.46 16.98 3.79
N LYS A 42 -4.80 16.18 4.81
CA LYS A 42 -6.14 16.20 5.44
C LYS A 42 -6.56 17.62 5.84
N LYS A 43 -5.61 18.49 6.19
CA LYS A 43 -5.86 19.92 6.49
C LYS A 43 -6.24 20.77 5.27
N GLN A 44 -5.99 20.26 4.06
CA GLN A 44 -6.25 20.92 2.78
C GLN A 44 -7.40 20.24 2.01
N GLU A 45 -8.22 19.44 2.70
CA GLU A 45 -9.44 18.82 2.16
C GLU A 45 -9.22 17.89 0.95
N VAL A 46 -8.00 17.36 0.78
CA VAL A 46 -7.76 16.33 -0.24
C VAL A 46 -8.42 15.02 0.22
N PRO A 47 -9.42 14.49 -0.52
CA PRO A 47 -10.11 13.28 -0.13
C PRO A 47 -9.19 12.07 -0.28
N ILE A 48 -9.09 11.27 0.78
CA ILE A 48 -8.47 9.95 0.73
C ILE A 48 -9.51 8.99 0.15
N ALA A 49 -9.16 8.32 -0.94
CA ALA A 49 -10.02 7.33 -1.58
C ALA A 49 -9.90 5.96 -0.89
N SER A 50 -8.67 5.52 -0.61
CA SER A 50 -8.40 4.29 0.12
C SER A 50 -6.97 4.26 0.71
N TYR A 51 -6.70 3.23 1.49
CA TYR A 51 -5.39 2.91 2.05
C TYR A 51 -4.87 1.64 1.38
N VAL A 52 -3.59 1.60 1.05
CA VAL A 52 -3.01 0.47 0.31
C VAL A 52 -1.74 -0.04 0.96
N LEU A 53 -1.61 -1.36 1.06
CA LEU A 53 -0.35 -2.03 1.36
C LEU A 53 0.28 -2.48 0.06
N VAL A 54 1.44 -1.92 -0.27
CA VAL A 54 2.14 -2.19 -1.53
C VAL A 54 3.22 -3.22 -1.32
N PHE A 55 3.21 -4.25 -2.17
CA PHE A 55 4.19 -5.32 -2.26
C PHE A 55 4.89 -5.20 -3.61
N ASP A 56 6.16 -4.80 -3.60
CA ASP A 56 6.99 -4.61 -4.80
C ASP A 56 8.03 -5.74 -4.86
N ILE A 57 8.17 -6.33 -6.05
CA ILE A 57 9.18 -7.36 -6.34
C ILE A 57 10.21 -6.89 -7.38
N ASP A 58 10.08 -5.67 -7.89
CA ASP A 58 11.02 -5.14 -8.87
C ASP A 58 12.35 -4.77 -8.23
N PRO A 59 13.48 -4.89 -8.97
CA PRO A 59 14.78 -4.49 -8.48
C PRO A 59 14.81 -3.03 -7.97
N LEU A 60 15.59 -2.80 -6.92
CA LEU A 60 15.78 -1.46 -6.37
C LEU A 60 16.43 -0.55 -7.42
N GLY A 61 15.77 0.56 -7.72
CA GLY A 61 16.24 1.57 -8.67
C GLY A 61 15.51 1.54 -10.02
N GLU A 62 14.68 0.53 -10.27
CA GLU A 62 13.80 0.48 -11.43
C GLU A 62 12.41 1.03 -11.12
N VAL A 63 11.68 1.41 -12.18
CA VAL A 63 10.28 1.85 -12.08
C VAL A 63 9.42 0.62 -11.77
N PRO A 64 8.65 0.61 -10.67
CA PRO A 64 7.86 -0.55 -10.29
C PRO A 64 6.72 -0.83 -11.29
N ASN A 65 6.79 -1.98 -11.96
CA ASN A 65 5.76 -2.52 -12.86
C ASN A 65 5.07 -3.76 -12.26
N ASN A 66 5.75 -4.50 -11.38
CA ASN A 66 5.27 -5.73 -10.76
C ASN A 66 4.90 -5.46 -9.30
N ARG A 67 3.86 -4.63 -9.11
CA ARG A 67 3.30 -4.35 -7.80
C ARG A 67 2.05 -5.18 -7.54
N ILE A 68 1.95 -5.72 -6.33
CA ILE A 68 0.71 -6.25 -5.78
C ILE A 68 0.25 -5.30 -4.69
N GLU A 69 -1.03 -4.96 -4.68
CA GLU A 69 -1.60 -4.01 -3.73
C GLU A 69 -2.75 -4.65 -3.00
N LEU A 70 -2.83 -4.47 -1.69
CA LEU A 70 -4.02 -4.80 -0.90
C LEU A 70 -4.68 -3.50 -0.47
N GLU A 71 -5.95 -3.34 -0.81
CA GLU A 71 -6.69 -2.09 -0.61
C GLU A 71 -7.59 -2.18 0.61
N TYR A 72 -7.62 -1.13 1.41
CA TYR A 72 -8.32 -1.04 2.68
C TYR A 72 -9.08 0.28 2.77
N GLU A 73 -10.28 0.23 3.34
CA GLU A 73 -11.10 1.43 3.54
C GLU A 73 -10.55 2.32 4.67
N THR A 74 -9.94 1.71 5.69
CA THR A 74 -9.46 2.41 6.89
C THR A 74 -7.96 2.24 7.10
N LYS A 75 -7.34 3.23 7.77
CA LYS A 75 -5.92 3.19 8.12
C LYS A 75 -5.63 2.07 9.13
N GLU A 76 -6.58 1.82 10.02
CA GLU A 76 -6.53 0.78 11.04
C GLU A 76 -6.44 -0.60 10.38
N ALA A 77 -7.29 -0.90 9.39
CA ALA A 77 -7.26 -2.16 8.66
C ALA A 77 -5.95 -2.38 7.89
N LEU A 78 -5.40 -1.30 7.30
CA LEU A 78 -4.06 -1.33 6.69
C LEU A 78 -2.98 -1.69 7.73
N ILE A 79 -3.02 -1.08 8.92
CA ILE A 79 -2.04 -1.35 9.98
C ILE A 79 -2.19 -2.80 10.50
N GLU A 80 -3.42 -3.31 10.64
CA GLU A 80 -3.66 -4.71 11.01
C GLU A 80 -3.04 -5.67 9.98
N ALA A 81 -3.23 -5.40 8.68
CA ALA A 81 -2.62 -6.18 7.62
C ALA A 81 -1.08 -6.10 7.64
N MET A 82 -0.50 -4.93 7.92
CA MET A 82 0.95 -4.79 8.09
C MET A 82 1.46 -5.64 9.25
N ASN A 83 0.77 -5.64 10.39
CA ASN A 83 1.12 -6.44 11.55
C ASN A 83 0.99 -7.94 11.28
N ASP A 84 0.00 -8.34 10.49
CA ASP A 84 -0.19 -9.72 10.05
C ASP A 84 0.98 -10.16 9.16
N VAL A 85 1.32 -9.40 8.11
CA VAL A 85 2.47 -9.67 7.23
C VAL A 85 3.79 -9.70 8.01
N ALA A 86 3.96 -8.84 9.01
CA ALA A 86 5.16 -8.81 9.84
C ALA A 86 5.40 -10.11 10.64
N GLN A 87 4.39 -10.97 10.82
CA GLN A 87 4.58 -12.29 11.44
C GLN A 87 5.29 -13.30 10.53
N TYR A 88 5.40 -12.98 9.23
CA TYR A 88 5.98 -13.82 8.19
C TYR A 88 7.40 -13.35 7.75
N LEU A 89 7.88 -12.20 8.27
CA LEU A 89 9.18 -11.62 7.97
C LEU A 89 10.15 -11.78 9.15
#